data_AF-A0A1W1BXD0-F1
#
_entry.id   AF-A0A1W1BXD0-F1
#
_cell.length_a   1.000
_cell.length_b   1.000
_cell.length_c   1.000
_cell.angle_alpha   90.00
_cell.angle_beta   90.00
_cell.angle_gamma   90.00
#
_symmetry.space_group_name_H-M   'P 1'
#
loop_
_entity.id
_entity.type
_entity.pdbx_description
1 polymer ?
#
loop_
_entity_poly.entity_id
_entity_poly.type
_entity_poly.pdbx_seq_one_letter_code
_entity_poly.pdbx_strand_id
1 'polypeptide(L)'
;MNRKYNNFDLLRLILSIIVVIVHTAELSQIEAMARFSRYFSSVIAVDSFFIVSGFLIFMSFDNSSSLYSFAIKRVRRIAPAYSVVILLSSLILFFVSTQSFDSYFNIEFIRYIFFNLITLNFLQPTINGLFADNHIQAINGALWTIKIEVSFYIIVPIIGYLLHKTNKLFLLTTIYTLSISYSLILFWLYQTSSLEIYLKLEKQIFGQLAFFVSGALIYYFYDTFKKRSIYLLIISIIILWVHHFIINIYFLYPIALAISIIYFATQFKYLGDFGKYGDISFGIYIWHFPIIQVFVHYHLFDNLLLGLILLIISLLTISLLSWHFIEKRFLYTTSHYRR
;
A
#
# COMPACT_ATOMS: atom_id res chain seq x y z
N MET A 1 6.56 4.95 -23.41
CA MET A 1 5.47 5.58 -22.62
C MET A 1 5.74 7.06 -22.47
N ASN A 2 4.78 7.94 -22.76
CA ASN A 2 5.00 9.39 -22.61
C ASN A 2 4.96 9.71 -21.11
N ARG A 3 6.12 9.97 -20.49
CA ARG A 3 6.26 10.08 -19.01
C ARG A 3 5.39 11.20 -18.40
N LYS A 4 4.95 12.17 -19.20
CA LYS A 4 4.21 13.37 -18.78
C LYS A 4 2.69 13.22 -18.68
N TYR A 5 2.09 12.18 -19.27
CA TYR A 5 0.63 12.05 -19.38
C TYR A 5 0.18 10.64 -18.97
N ASN A 6 0.04 10.42 -17.66
CA ASN A 6 -0.50 9.19 -17.07
C ASN A 6 -1.21 9.52 -15.75
N ASN A 7 -2.08 8.62 -15.30
CA ASN A 7 -2.90 8.79 -14.10
C ASN A 7 -2.35 8.00 -12.90
N PHE A 8 -1.07 7.60 -12.87
CA PHE A 8 -0.54 6.80 -11.75
C PHE A 8 -0.64 7.52 -10.41
N ASP A 9 -0.37 8.83 -10.36
CA ASP A 9 -0.43 9.60 -9.12
C ASP A 9 -1.89 9.83 -8.67
N LEU A 10 -2.81 10.08 -9.62
CA LEU A 10 -4.25 10.12 -9.34
C LEU A 10 -4.75 8.78 -8.78
N LEU A 11 -4.36 7.69 -9.43
CA LEU A 11 -4.75 6.34 -9.02
C LEU A 11 -4.28 6.08 -7.58
N ARG A 12 -3.02 6.35 -7.25
CA ARG A 12 -2.52 6.20 -5.87
C ARG A 12 -3.27 7.06 -4.87
N LEU A 13 -3.64 8.29 -5.23
CA LEU A 13 -4.44 9.16 -4.38
C LEU A 13 -5.82 8.55 -4.11
N ILE A 14 -6.52 8.08 -5.15
CA ILE A 14 -7.82 7.40 -5.03
C ILE A 14 -7.69 6.16 -4.13
N LEU A 15 -6.68 5.32 -4.37
CA LEU A 15 -6.44 4.12 -3.56
C LEU A 15 -6.16 4.45 -2.09
N SER A 16 -5.39 5.52 -1.83
CA SER A 16 -5.11 5.99 -0.46
C SER A 16 -6.39 6.47 0.24
N ILE A 17 -7.24 7.22 -0.47
CA ILE A 17 -8.52 7.70 0.04
C ILE A 17 -9.46 6.52 0.35
N ILE A 18 -9.53 5.51 -0.52
CA ILE A 18 -10.29 4.28 -0.28
C ILE A 18 -9.83 3.61 1.01
N VAL A 19 -8.52 3.49 1.22
CA VAL A 19 -7.93 2.92 2.44
C VAL A 19 -8.30 3.74 3.67
N VAL A 20 -8.25 5.08 3.59
CA VAL A 20 -8.67 5.97 4.69
C VAL A 20 -10.14 5.77 5.03
N ILE A 21 -11.03 5.73 4.04
CA ILE A 21 -12.48 5.55 4.26
C ILE A 21 -12.76 4.23 4.96
N VAL A 22 -12.19 3.13 4.46
CA VAL A 22 -12.43 1.80 5.01
C VAL A 22 -11.84 1.68 6.42
N HIS A 23 -10.62 2.16 6.67
CA HIS A 23 -10.05 2.14 8.02
C HIS A 23 -10.76 3.10 8.98
N THR A 24 -11.34 4.22 8.49
CA THR A 24 -12.17 5.08 9.33
C THR A 24 -13.40 4.30 9.80
N ALA A 25 -14.05 3.54 8.91
CA ALA A 25 -15.17 2.67 9.28
C ALA A 25 -14.77 1.58 10.28
N GLU A 26 -13.65 0.89 10.02
CA GLU A 26 -13.16 -0.22 10.87
C GLU A 26 -12.70 0.26 12.25
N LEU A 27 -11.95 1.36 12.33
CA LEU A 27 -11.37 1.84 13.59
C LEU A 27 -12.39 2.58 14.45
N SER A 28 -13.31 3.35 13.85
CA SER A 28 -14.34 4.07 14.60
C SER A 28 -15.53 3.21 15.00
N GLN A 29 -15.75 2.06 14.34
CA GLN A 29 -16.91 1.19 14.54
C GLN A 29 -18.27 1.90 14.31
N ILE A 30 -18.27 3.00 13.55
CA ILE A 30 -19.50 3.77 13.26
C ILE A 30 -20.27 3.10 12.12
N GLU A 31 -21.52 2.72 12.38
CA GLU A 31 -22.39 2.05 11.42
C GLU A 31 -22.59 2.87 10.12
N ALA A 32 -22.75 4.18 10.25
CA ALA A 32 -22.87 5.09 9.11
C ALA A 32 -21.62 5.09 8.21
N MET A 33 -20.45 4.73 8.73
CA MET A 33 -19.23 4.54 7.96
C MET A 33 -19.11 3.10 7.41
N ALA A 34 -19.59 2.11 8.15
CA ALA A 34 -19.56 0.70 7.74
C ALA A 34 -20.28 0.44 6.39
N ARG A 35 -21.28 1.25 6.03
CA ARG A 35 -21.94 1.18 4.71
C ARG A 35 -21.00 1.42 3.53
N PHE A 36 -19.91 2.18 3.72
CA PHE A 36 -18.94 2.46 2.66
C PHE A 36 -18.09 1.24 2.34
N SER A 37 -17.87 0.35 3.32
CA SER A 37 -17.19 -0.94 3.11
C SER A 37 -17.94 -1.90 2.17
N ARG A 38 -19.20 -1.58 1.81
CA ARG A 38 -19.95 -2.30 0.76
C ARG A 38 -19.52 -1.91 -0.65
N TYR A 39 -19.01 -0.69 -0.83
CA TYR A 39 -18.61 -0.14 -2.12
C TYR A 39 -17.09 -0.05 -2.28
N PHE A 40 -16.38 0.05 -1.16
CA PHE A 40 -14.94 0.24 -1.10
C PHE A 40 -14.28 -0.90 -0.33
N SER A 41 -13.12 -1.34 -0.82
CA SER A 41 -12.34 -2.40 -0.19
C SER A 41 -10.89 -1.97 -0.06
N SER A 42 -10.40 -1.94 1.18
CA SER A 42 -8.97 -1.70 1.47
C SER A 42 -8.10 -2.82 0.90
N VAL A 43 -8.61 -4.06 0.83
CA VAL A 43 -7.92 -5.20 0.23
C VAL A 43 -7.68 -4.94 -1.27
N ILE A 44 -8.73 -4.63 -2.03
CA ILE A 44 -8.61 -4.32 -3.47
C ILE A 44 -7.68 -3.12 -3.67
N ALA A 45 -7.75 -2.13 -2.78
CA ALA A 45 -6.90 -0.96 -2.88
C ALA A 45 -5.41 -1.29 -2.68
N VAL A 46 -5.08 -2.13 -1.69
CA VAL A 46 -3.73 -2.62 -1.42
C VAL A 46 -3.23 -3.53 -2.55
N ASP A 47 -4.07 -4.45 -3.05
CA ASP A 47 -3.75 -5.29 -4.21
C ASP A 47 -3.40 -4.43 -5.44
N SER A 48 -4.18 -3.36 -5.64
CA SER A 48 -3.94 -2.37 -6.70
C SER A 48 -2.63 -1.60 -6.50
N PHE A 49 -2.27 -1.27 -5.26
CA PHE A 49 -0.95 -0.69 -4.96
C PHE A 49 0.18 -1.66 -5.32
N PHE A 50 0.06 -2.95 -5.02
CA PHE A 50 1.07 -3.94 -5.39
C PHE A 50 1.21 -4.11 -6.91
N ILE A 51 0.09 -4.08 -7.65
CA ILE A 51 0.10 -4.05 -9.12
C ILE A 51 0.85 -2.83 -9.66
N VAL A 52 0.49 -1.64 -9.18
CA VAL A 52 1.14 -0.38 -9.59
C VAL A 52 2.63 -0.41 -9.29
N SER A 53 2.99 -0.97 -8.13
CA SER A 53 4.38 -1.13 -7.70
C SER A 53 5.13 -2.10 -8.60
N GLY A 54 4.53 -3.24 -8.96
CA GLY A 54 5.07 -4.17 -9.95
C GLY A 54 5.42 -3.49 -11.27
N PHE A 55 4.48 -2.73 -11.82
CA PHE A 55 4.72 -1.99 -13.06
C PHE A 55 5.88 -0.98 -12.92
N LEU A 56 5.85 -0.15 -11.87
CA LEU A 56 6.75 1.00 -11.75
C LEU A 56 8.13 0.67 -11.18
N ILE A 57 8.27 -0.38 -10.36
CA ILE A 57 9.55 -0.79 -9.78
C ILE A 57 10.38 -1.52 -10.82
N PHE A 58 9.80 -2.45 -11.60
CA PHE A 58 10.52 -3.05 -12.73
C PHE A 58 10.91 -1.99 -13.76
N MET A 59 10.00 -1.05 -14.08
CA MET A 59 10.36 0.10 -14.91
C MET A 59 11.52 0.90 -14.29
N SER A 60 11.52 1.15 -12.98
CA SER A 60 12.62 1.86 -12.32
C SER A 60 13.92 1.06 -12.34
N PHE A 61 13.86 -0.26 -12.26
CA PHE A 61 15.03 -1.15 -12.30
C PHE A 61 15.70 -1.10 -13.67
N ASP A 62 14.93 -1.34 -14.74
CA ASP A 62 15.43 -1.30 -16.13
C ASP A 62 15.99 0.06 -16.53
N ASN A 63 15.45 1.14 -15.95
CA ASN A 63 15.91 2.51 -16.20
C ASN A 63 17.03 2.97 -15.23
N SER A 64 17.57 2.08 -14.39
CA SER A 64 18.68 2.41 -13.49
C SER A 64 20.02 1.93 -14.04
N SER A 65 21.05 2.75 -13.89
CA SER A 65 22.40 2.44 -14.40
C SER A 65 23.14 1.38 -13.59
N SER A 66 22.72 1.14 -12.34
CA SER A 66 23.32 0.13 -11.46
C SER A 66 22.34 -0.27 -10.36
N LEU A 67 22.62 -1.40 -9.69
CA LEU A 67 21.89 -1.84 -8.50
C LEU A 67 21.90 -0.79 -7.40
N TYR A 68 23.04 -0.13 -7.19
CA TYR A 68 23.17 0.97 -6.23
C TYR A 68 22.24 2.15 -6.59
N SER A 69 22.22 2.56 -7.88
CA SER A 69 21.35 3.64 -8.35
C SER A 69 19.86 3.29 -8.19
N PHE A 70 19.49 2.03 -8.42
CA PHE A 70 18.13 1.55 -8.16
C PHE A 70 17.80 1.61 -6.66
N ALA A 71 18.62 1.00 -5.81
CA ALA A 71 18.41 0.92 -4.37
C ALA A 71 18.28 2.30 -3.72
N ILE A 72 19.17 3.24 -4.05
CA ILE A 72 19.14 4.59 -3.44
C ILE A 72 17.88 5.37 -3.83
N LYS A 73 17.37 5.22 -5.07
CA LYS A 73 16.09 5.82 -5.48
C LYS A 73 14.93 5.29 -4.65
N ARG A 74 14.94 3.99 -4.34
CA ARG A 74 13.90 3.33 -3.53
C ARG A 74 13.99 3.74 -2.06
N VAL A 75 15.18 3.72 -1.47
CA VAL A 75 15.41 4.14 -0.07
C VAL A 75 14.99 5.59 0.14
N ARG A 76 15.45 6.52 -0.72
CA ARG A 76 15.08 7.94 -0.65
C ARG A 76 13.58 8.21 -0.83
N ARG A 77 12.86 7.27 -1.42
CA ARG A 77 11.42 7.39 -1.66
C ARG A 77 10.58 7.05 -0.43
N ILE A 78 10.95 5.99 0.30
CA ILE A 78 10.13 5.47 1.41
C ILE A 78 10.74 5.78 2.77
N ALA A 79 12.03 5.53 2.96
CA ALA A 79 12.65 5.50 4.29
C ALA A 79 12.47 6.81 5.10
N PRO A 80 12.65 8.02 4.52
CA PRO A 80 12.54 9.25 5.30
C PRO A 80 11.16 9.44 5.93
N ALA A 81 10.10 9.39 5.14
CA ALA A 81 8.74 9.60 5.64
C ALA A 81 8.26 8.41 6.50
N TYR A 82 8.66 7.18 6.16
CA TYR A 82 8.38 6.01 6.99
C TYR A 82 9.00 6.11 8.40
N SER A 83 10.28 6.49 8.49
CA SER A 83 10.95 6.67 9.78
C SER A 83 10.33 7.81 10.57
N VAL A 84 9.98 8.92 9.90
CA VAL A 84 9.40 10.08 10.58
C VAL A 84 8.01 9.79 11.13
N VAL A 85 7.13 9.09 10.40
CA VAL A 85 5.81 8.73 10.96
C VAL A 85 5.94 7.84 12.18
N ILE A 86 6.85 6.86 12.18
CA ILE A 86 7.08 5.99 13.35
C ILE A 86 7.57 6.81 14.55
N LEU A 87 8.62 7.61 14.34
CA LEU A 87 9.24 8.38 15.42
C LEU A 87 8.27 9.44 15.96
N LEU A 88 7.69 10.27 15.10
CA LEU A 88 6.79 11.33 15.54
C LEU A 88 5.51 10.78 16.16
N SER A 89 4.89 9.73 15.58
CA SER A 89 3.73 9.11 16.23
C SER A 89 4.11 8.54 17.59
N SER A 90 5.25 7.84 17.73
CA SER A 90 5.67 7.32 19.04
C SER A 90 5.99 8.41 20.06
N LEU A 91 6.49 9.57 19.64
CA LEU A 91 6.84 10.66 20.57
C LEU A 91 5.62 11.51 20.94
N ILE A 92 4.79 11.87 19.96
CA ILE A 92 3.64 12.76 20.16
C ILE A 92 2.51 12.02 20.89
N LEU A 93 2.33 10.73 20.62
CA LEU A 93 1.28 9.95 21.28
C LEU A 93 1.52 9.74 22.78
N PHE A 94 2.70 10.07 23.30
CA PHE A 94 2.90 10.20 24.75
C PHE A 94 1.83 11.08 25.40
N PHE A 95 1.45 12.21 24.78
CA PHE A 95 0.42 13.11 25.30
C PHE A 95 -1.01 12.54 25.25
N VAL A 96 -1.20 11.43 24.52
CA VAL A 96 -2.45 10.67 24.45
C VAL A 96 -2.43 9.49 25.43
N SER A 97 -1.24 9.10 25.91
CA SER A 97 -1.10 7.94 26.79
C SER A 97 -1.62 8.22 28.20
N THR A 98 -2.11 7.17 28.84
CA THR A 98 -2.47 7.17 30.26
C THR A 98 -1.28 6.94 31.20
N GLN A 99 -0.08 6.71 30.65
CA GLN A 99 1.13 6.38 31.42
C GLN A 99 1.91 7.63 31.87
N SER A 100 2.65 7.49 32.97
CA SER A 100 3.67 8.48 33.35
C SER A 100 4.85 8.48 32.36
N PHE A 101 5.66 9.53 32.39
CA PHE A 101 6.84 9.67 31.53
C PHE A 101 7.77 8.43 31.61
N ASP A 102 8.16 8.02 32.81
CA ASP A 102 9.08 6.89 33.00
C ASP A 102 8.46 5.54 32.56
N SER A 103 7.15 5.38 32.76
CA SER A 103 6.44 4.17 32.32
C SER A 103 6.28 4.11 30.81
N TYR A 104 6.12 5.25 30.13
CA TYR A 104 5.97 5.32 28.67
C TYR A 104 7.32 5.14 27.96
N PHE A 105 8.35 5.88 28.38
CA PHE A 105 9.69 5.88 27.76
C PHE A 105 10.56 4.73 28.29
N ASN A 106 10.04 3.50 28.16
CA ASN A 106 10.66 2.28 28.67
C ASN A 106 11.22 1.39 27.53
N ILE A 107 11.53 0.14 27.85
CA ILE A 107 12.03 -0.84 26.88
C ILE A 107 11.03 -1.15 25.75
N GLU A 108 9.73 -1.07 25.98
CA GLU A 108 8.70 -1.29 24.96
C GLU A 108 8.65 -0.15 23.94
N PHE A 109 8.84 1.10 24.36
CA PHE A 109 9.00 2.24 23.45
C PHE A 109 10.20 2.02 22.52
N ILE A 110 11.33 1.58 23.06
CA ILE A 110 12.53 1.25 22.27
C ILE A 110 12.25 0.07 21.32
N ARG A 111 11.59 -1.00 21.81
CA ARG A 111 11.17 -2.13 20.97
C ARG A 111 10.24 -1.69 19.85
N TYR A 112 9.31 -0.78 20.14
CA TYR A 112 8.37 -0.25 19.16
C TYR A 112 9.15 0.45 18.05
N ILE A 113 10.02 1.40 18.38
CA ILE A 113 10.85 2.09 17.40
C ILE A 113 11.70 1.10 16.60
N PHE A 114 12.41 0.20 17.28
CA PHE A 114 13.32 -0.76 16.63
C PHE A 114 12.57 -1.66 15.64
N PHE A 115 11.54 -2.37 16.10
CA PHE A 115 10.82 -3.33 15.26
C PHE A 115 10.06 -2.64 14.13
N ASN A 116 9.47 -1.46 14.35
CA ASN A 116 8.79 -0.73 13.29
C ASN A 116 9.78 -0.19 12.25
N LEU A 117 10.94 0.35 12.64
CA LEU A 117 11.93 0.86 11.69
C LEU A 117 12.52 -0.23 10.77
N ILE A 118 12.68 -1.45 11.29
CA ILE A 118 13.11 -2.61 10.47
C ILE A 118 11.93 -3.32 9.79
N THR A 119 10.76 -2.68 9.73
CA THR A 119 9.53 -3.16 9.09
C THR A 119 8.87 -4.40 9.71
N LEU A 120 9.30 -4.82 10.91
CA LEU A 120 8.72 -5.92 11.69
C LEU A 120 7.67 -5.41 12.70
N ASN A 121 6.81 -4.47 12.27
CA ASN A 121 5.79 -3.83 13.12
C ASN A 121 4.88 -4.80 13.89
N PHE A 122 4.62 -6.00 13.35
CA PHE A 122 3.80 -7.02 14.01
C PHE A 122 4.42 -7.57 15.32
N LEU A 123 5.73 -7.40 15.55
CA LEU A 123 6.39 -7.80 16.80
C LEU A 123 6.17 -6.81 17.94
N GLN A 124 5.88 -5.54 17.62
CA GLN A 124 5.55 -4.50 18.60
C GLN A 124 4.61 -3.47 17.93
N PRO A 125 3.30 -3.78 17.80
CA PRO A 125 2.36 -2.93 17.07
C PRO A 125 1.92 -1.69 17.86
N THR A 126 2.14 -1.67 19.18
CA THR A 126 1.73 -0.60 20.09
C THR A 126 2.72 -0.41 21.24
N ILE A 127 2.50 0.62 22.04
CA ILE A 127 3.19 0.93 23.30
C ILE A 127 2.13 0.90 24.40
N ASN A 128 2.44 0.33 25.57
CA ASN A 128 1.47 0.22 26.66
C ASN A 128 0.85 1.56 27.05
N GLY A 129 -0.46 1.54 27.34
CA GLY A 129 -1.24 2.72 27.72
C GLY A 129 -1.59 3.66 26.57
N LEU A 130 -1.42 3.24 25.32
CA LEU A 130 -2.01 3.91 24.15
C LEU A 130 -3.26 3.19 23.70
N PHE A 131 -4.32 3.97 23.43
CA PHE A 131 -5.53 3.47 22.77
C PHE A 131 -6.16 2.24 23.43
N ALA A 132 -6.02 2.09 24.77
CA ALA A 132 -6.46 0.90 25.49
C ALA A 132 -7.95 0.59 25.26
N ASP A 133 -8.77 1.64 25.12
CA ASP A 133 -10.21 1.56 24.89
C ASP A 133 -10.60 1.49 23.40
N ASN A 134 -9.65 1.65 22.47
CA ASN A 134 -9.94 1.54 21.04
C ASN A 134 -10.03 0.06 20.64
N HIS A 135 -10.90 -0.25 19.67
CA HIS A 135 -11.11 -1.62 19.17
C HIS A 135 -9.82 -2.29 18.68
N ILE A 136 -8.97 -1.53 17.98
CA ILE A 136 -7.63 -1.94 17.56
C ILE A 136 -6.63 -1.04 18.27
N GLN A 137 -5.66 -1.62 18.97
CA GLN A 137 -4.69 -0.88 19.77
C GLN A 137 -3.40 -0.54 19.02
N ALA A 138 -3.21 -1.05 17.81
CA ALA A 138 -2.02 -0.76 17.00
C ALA A 138 -1.92 0.74 16.68
N ILE A 139 -0.74 1.34 16.87
CA ILE A 139 -0.53 2.76 16.55
C ILE A 139 -0.68 3.01 15.05
N ASN A 140 -0.11 2.12 14.24
CA ASN A 140 -0.22 2.20 12.78
C ASN A 140 -0.32 0.81 12.16
N GLY A 141 -1.54 0.30 12.12
CA GLY A 141 -1.84 -1.00 11.53
C GLY A 141 -1.66 -1.05 10.01
N ALA A 142 -1.48 0.08 9.32
CA ALA A 142 -1.32 0.10 7.86
C ALA A 142 0.13 -0.18 7.39
N LEU A 143 1.13 -0.10 8.28
CA LEU A 143 2.55 -0.20 7.89
C LEU A 143 3.00 -1.60 7.45
N TRP A 144 2.17 -2.64 7.59
CA TRP A 144 2.52 -3.99 7.14
C TRP A 144 2.75 -4.07 5.62
N THR A 145 2.10 -3.22 4.83
CA THR A 145 2.26 -3.17 3.37
C THR A 145 3.63 -2.63 2.97
N ILE A 146 4.20 -1.70 3.76
CA ILE A 146 5.53 -1.13 3.51
C ILE A 146 6.62 -2.19 3.64
N LYS A 147 6.48 -3.14 4.57
CA LYS A 147 7.39 -4.30 4.65
C LYS A 147 7.43 -5.07 3.33
N ILE A 148 6.28 -5.29 2.72
CA ILE A 148 6.15 -6.05 1.47
C ILE A 148 6.75 -5.25 0.30
N GLU A 149 6.45 -3.97 0.23
CA GLU A 149 7.04 -3.04 -0.75
C GLU A 149 8.58 -3.00 -0.67
N VAL A 150 9.15 -2.91 0.54
CA VAL A 150 10.61 -3.00 0.76
C VAL A 150 11.14 -4.36 0.32
N SER A 151 10.40 -5.44 0.59
CA SER A 151 10.77 -6.78 0.14
C SER A 151 10.77 -6.90 -1.39
N PHE A 152 9.86 -6.20 -2.08
CA PHE A 152 9.89 -6.11 -3.54
C PHE A 152 11.14 -5.40 -4.05
N TYR A 153 11.64 -4.37 -3.36
CA TYR A 153 12.90 -3.72 -3.73
C TYR A 153 14.10 -4.66 -3.63
N ILE A 154 14.05 -5.64 -2.71
CA ILE A 154 15.11 -6.64 -2.53
C ILE A 154 15.00 -7.75 -3.60
N ILE A 155 13.79 -8.22 -3.90
CA ILE A 155 13.59 -9.35 -4.83
C ILE A 155 13.67 -8.95 -6.31
N VAL A 156 13.33 -7.70 -6.67
CA VAL A 156 13.32 -7.23 -8.06
C VAL A 156 14.69 -7.37 -8.74
N PRO A 157 15.83 -7.00 -8.14
CA PRO A 157 17.14 -7.28 -8.73
C PRO A 157 17.39 -8.76 -9.07
N ILE A 158 16.90 -9.67 -8.22
CA ILE A 158 17.04 -11.11 -8.41
C ILE A 158 16.17 -11.56 -9.59
N ILE A 159 14.89 -11.14 -9.62
CA ILE A 159 13.98 -11.46 -10.72
C ILE A 159 14.48 -10.83 -12.02
N GLY A 160 14.91 -9.57 -11.99
CA GLY A 160 15.48 -8.82 -13.11
C GLY A 160 16.68 -9.54 -13.72
N TYR A 161 17.60 -10.04 -12.90
CA TYR A 161 18.71 -10.86 -13.35
C TYR A 161 18.25 -12.16 -14.05
N LEU A 162 17.28 -12.86 -13.47
CA LEU A 162 16.73 -14.09 -14.06
C LEU A 162 15.96 -13.84 -15.37
N LEU A 163 15.31 -12.68 -15.50
CA LEU A 163 14.61 -12.26 -16.74
C LEU A 163 15.57 -12.06 -17.92
N HIS A 164 16.86 -11.79 -17.67
CA HIS A 164 17.88 -11.74 -18.73
C HIS A 164 18.35 -13.14 -19.17
N LYS A 165 18.18 -14.15 -18.31
CA LYS A 165 18.64 -15.53 -18.56
C LYS A 165 17.54 -16.46 -19.06
N THR A 166 16.29 -16.07 -18.92
CA THR A 166 15.13 -16.94 -19.17
C THR A 166 14.06 -16.19 -19.96
N ASN A 167 13.10 -16.93 -20.52
CA ASN A 167 11.96 -16.32 -21.18
C ASN A 167 11.12 -15.54 -20.15
N LYS A 168 10.92 -14.24 -20.39
CA LYS A 168 10.22 -13.33 -19.47
C LYS A 168 8.80 -13.79 -19.14
N LEU A 169 8.07 -14.27 -20.16
CA LEU A 169 6.71 -14.77 -19.96
C LEU A 169 6.73 -15.99 -19.05
N PHE A 170 7.57 -16.98 -19.37
CA PHE A 170 7.71 -18.20 -18.57
C PHE A 170 8.01 -17.87 -17.11
N LEU A 171 9.09 -17.12 -16.82
CA LEU A 171 9.49 -16.81 -15.45
C LEU A 171 8.38 -16.08 -14.66
N LEU A 172 7.78 -15.04 -15.23
CA LEU A 172 6.74 -14.26 -14.52
C LEU A 172 5.47 -15.08 -14.34
N THR A 173 5.09 -15.91 -15.32
CA THR A 173 3.95 -16.84 -15.15
C THR A 173 4.23 -17.91 -14.12
N THR A 174 5.46 -18.41 -13.99
CA THR A 174 5.85 -19.35 -12.92
C THR A 174 5.76 -18.69 -11.55
N ILE A 175 6.26 -17.46 -11.38
CA ILE A 175 6.13 -16.74 -10.10
C ILE A 175 4.66 -16.49 -9.78
N TYR A 176 3.86 -16.11 -10.78
CA TYR A 176 2.43 -15.93 -10.63
C TYR A 176 1.73 -17.21 -10.17
N THR A 177 1.96 -18.34 -10.85
CA THR A 177 1.31 -19.61 -10.50
C THR A 177 1.73 -20.09 -9.12
N LEU A 178 3.02 -20.00 -8.76
CA LEU A 178 3.50 -20.36 -7.43
C LEU A 178 2.88 -19.49 -6.33
N SER A 179 2.74 -18.18 -6.58
CA SER A 179 2.09 -17.26 -5.64
C SER A 179 0.61 -17.57 -5.44
N ILE A 180 -0.13 -17.83 -6.54
CA ILE A 180 -1.53 -18.27 -6.47
C ILE A 180 -1.66 -19.60 -5.71
N SER A 181 -0.82 -20.59 -6.04
CA SER A 181 -0.82 -21.89 -5.37
C SER A 181 -0.55 -21.73 -3.88
N TYR A 182 0.40 -20.88 -3.50
CA TYR A 182 0.70 -20.55 -2.11
C TYR A 182 -0.53 -19.98 -1.38
N SER A 183 -1.19 -18.96 -1.94
CA SER A 183 -2.40 -18.38 -1.34
C SER A 183 -3.55 -19.38 -1.22
N LEU A 184 -3.79 -20.21 -2.24
CA LEU A 184 -4.83 -21.24 -2.22
C LEU A 184 -4.54 -22.32 -1.18
N ILE A 185 -3.28 -22.77 -1.05
CA ILE A 185 -2.86 -23.75 -0.04
C ILE A 185 -3.07 -23.19 1.36
N LEU A 186 -2.63 -21.94 1.62
CA LEU A 186 -2.82 -21.32 2.93
C LEU A 186 -4.29 -21.10 3.27
N PHE A 187 -5.11 -20.73 2.30
CA PHE A 187 -6.55 -20.60 2.51
C PHE A 187 -7.21 -21.94 2.82
N TRP A 188 -6.82 -23.02 2.11
CA TRP A 188 -7.29 -24.37 2.41
C TRP A 188 -6.85 -24.85 3.81
N LEU A 189 -5.60 -24.57 4.20
CA LEU A 189 -5.10 -24.85 5.56
C LEU A 189 -5.88 -24.07 6.62
N TYR A 190 -6.20 -22.79 6.36
CA TYR A 190 -7.04 -21.99 7.23
C TYR A 190 -8.44 -22.59 7.38
N GLN A 191 -9.10 -22.97 6.28
CA GLN A 191 -10.43 -23.58 6.36
C GLN A 191 -10.44 -24.91 7.14
N THR A 192 -9.35 -25.67 7.05
CA THR A 192 -9.24 -26.99 7.69
C THR A 192 -8.86 -26.90 9.18
N SER A 193 -8.03 -25.93 9.56
CA SER A 193 -7.46 -25.82 10.91
C SER A 193 -8.01 -24.66 11.75
N SER A 194 -8.66 -23.68 11.10
CA SER A 194 -9.09 -22.39 11.69
C SER A 194 -7.98 -21.57 12.34
N LEU A 195 -6.70 -21.85 12.06
CA LEU A 195 -5.58 -21.09 12.62
C LEU A 195 -5.33 -19.81 11.81
N GLU A 196 -5.51 -18.64 12.44
CA GLU A 196 -5.34 -17.32 11.80
C GLU A 196 -3.94 -17.07 11.23
N ILE A 197 -2.92 -17.80 11.70
CA ILE A 197 -1.55 -17.66 11.20
C ILE A 197 -1.48 -17.87 9.69
N TYR A 198 -2.31 -18.75 9.12
CA TYR A 198 -2.33 -19.00 7.68
C TYR A 198 -2.83 -17.79 6.89
N LEU A 199 -3.83 -17.05 7.39
CA LEU A 199 -4.26 -15.77 6.79
C LEU A 199 -3.17 -14.69 6.93
N LYS A 200 -2.45 -14.67 8.05
CA LYS A 200 -1.34 -13.73 8.25
C LYS A 200 -0.18 -14.03 7.31
N LEU A 201 0.14 -15.30 7.06
CA LEU A 201 1.17 -15.76 6.12
C LEU A 201 0.79 -15.47 4.66
N GLU A 202 -0.50 -15.62 4.32
CA GLU A 202 -1.01 -15.35 2.97
C GLU A 202 -0.82 -13.87 2.62
N LYS A 203 -1.05 -12.99 3.58
CA LYS A 203 -0.79 -11.55 3.45
C LYS A 203 0.70 -11.19 3.37
N GLN A 204 1.65 -12.13 3.43
CA GLN A 204 3.08 -11.83 3.26
C GLN A 204 3.50 -11.84 1.80
N ILE A 205 4.78 -11.53 1.55
CA ILE A 205 5.34 -11.36 0.20
C ILE A 205 4.90 -12.44 -0.80
N PHE A 206 4.89 -13.72 -0.40
CA PHE A 206 4.59 -14.83 -1.31
C PHE A 206 3.15 -14.85 -1.81
N GLY A 207 2.16 -14.46 -1.00
CA GLY A 207 0.78 -14.33 -1.49
C GLY A 207 0.56 -13.06 -2.30
N GLN A 208 1.34 -12.01 -2.03
CA GLN A 208 1.20 -10.72 -2.73
C GLN A 208 1.97 -10.68 -4.07
N LEU A 209 2.84 -11.65 -4.35
CA LEU A 209 3.64 -11.70 -5.58
C LEU A 209 2.78 -11.78 -6.85
N ALA A 210 1.63 -12.47 -6.84
CA ALA A 210 0.77 -12.59 -8.02
C ALA A 210 0.28 -11.21 -8.52
N PHE A 211 -0.13 -10.32 -7.61
CA PHE A 211 -0.51 -8.94 -7.92
C PHE A 211 0.69 -8.14 -8.46
N PHE A 212 1.83 -8.25 -7.78
CA PHE A 212 3.05 -7.59 -8.17
C PHE A 212 3.54 -7.98 -9.58
N VAL A 213 3.66 -9.28 -9.86
CA VAL A 213 4.14 -9.75 -11.16
C VAL A 213 3.11 -9.57 -12.27
N SER A 214 1.82 -9.44 -11.96
CA SER A 214 0.81 -9.04 -12.94
C SER A 214 1.07 -7.63 -13.48
N GLY A 215 1.41 -6.68 -12.61
CA GLY A 215 1.87 -5.35 -13.03
C GLY A 215 3.16 -5.40 -13.86
N ALA A 216 4.11 -6.25 -13.45
CA ALA A 216 5.36 -6.47 -14.19
C ALA A 216 5.15 -7.06 -15.59
N LEU A 217 4.26 -8.04 -15.71
CA LEU A 217 3.86 -8.65 -16.99
C LEU A 217 3.33 -7.59 -17.95
N ILE A 218 2.42 -6.73 -17.49
CA ILE A 218 1.88 -5.65 -18.33
C ILE A 218 2.98 -4.65 -18.72
N TYR A 219 3.93 -4.36 -17.83
CA TYR A 219 5.07 -3.50 -18.15
C TYR A 219 5.96 -4.10 -19.26
N TYR A 220 6.37 -5.36 -19.16
CA TYR A 220 7.24 -5.98 -20.17
C TYR A 220 6.55 -6.23 -21.51
N PHE A 221 5.23 -6.44 -21.50
CA PHE A 221 4.42 -6.63 -22.70
C PHE A 221 3.53 -5.42 -23.02
N TYR A 222 3.98 -4.23 -22.63
CA TYR A 222 3.19 -3.01 -22.68
C TYR A 222 2.72 -2.63 -24.08
N ASP A 223 3.56 -2.83 -25.10
CA ASP A 223 3.18 -2.51 -26.49
C ASP A 223 2.03 -3.39 -26.99
N THR A 224 2.01 -4.67 -26.59
CA THR A 224 0.91 -5.59 -26.88
C THR A 224 -0.34 -5.21 -26.10
N PHE A 225 -0.19 -4.91 -24.80
CA PHE A 225 -1.27 -4.42 -23.95
C PHE A 225 -1.92 -3.17 -24.53
N LYS A 226 -1.12 -2.17 -24.90
CA LYS A 226 -1.58 -0.89 -25.45
C LYS A 226 -2.43 -1.09 -26.70
N LYS A 227 -1.99 -1.95 -27.62
CA LYS A 227 -2.71 -2.25 -28.88
C LYS A 227 -4.06 -2.92 -28.67
N ARG A 228 -4.23 -3.67 -27.57
CA ARG A 228 -5.44 -4.47 -27.28
C ARG A 228 -6.16 -4.02 -26.01
N SER A 229 -5.86 -2.83 -25.52
CA SER A 229 -6.19 -2.38 -24.16
C SER A 229 -7.69 -2.41 -23.87
N ILE A 230 -8.53 -1.96 -24.80
CA ILE A 230 -10.00 -1.96 -24.64
C ILE A 230 -10.57 -3.38 -24.58
N TYR A 231 -10.08 -4.29 -25.44
CA TYR A 231 -10.52 -5.69 -25.44
C TYR A 231 -10.10 -6.40 -24.15
N LEU A 232 -8.86 -6.17 -23.71
CA LEU A 232 -8.37 -6.70 -22.44
C LEU A 232 -9.18 -6.15 -21.25
N LEU A 233 -9.55 -4.87 -21.26
CA LEU A 233 -10.40 -4.26 -20.23
C LEU A 233 -11.78 -4.90 -20.18
N ILE A 234 -12.42 -5.15 -21.32
CA ILE A 234 -13.73 -5.81 -21.35
C ILE A 234 -13.62 -7.22 -20.75
N ILE A 235 -12.60 -7.99 -21.16
CA ILE A 235 -12.34 -9.32 -20.61
C ILE A 235 -12.07 -9.25 -19.10
N SER A 236 -11.26 -8.29 -18.64
CA SER A 236 -10.95 -8.15 -17.22
C SER A 236 -12.18 -7.80 -16.39
N ILE A 237 -13.06 -6.90 -16.87
CA ILE A 237 -14.31 -6.56 -16.20
C ILE A 237 -15.21 -7.80 -16.08
N ILE A 238 -15.33 -8.60 -17.15
CA ILE A 238 -16.10 -9.85 -17.12
C ILE A 238 -15.52 -10.82 -16.08
N ILE A 239 -14.19 -11.03 -16.07
CA ILE A 239 -13.53 -11.91 -15.10
C ILE A 239 -13.78 -11.42 -13.66
N LEU A 240 -13.63 -10.12 -13.40
CA LEU A 240 -13.85 -9.55 -12.07
C LEU A 240 -15.32 -9.68 -11.63
N TRP A 241 -16.27 -9.48 -12.55
CA TRP A 241 -17.69 -9.64 -12.29
C TRP A 241 -18.06 -11.09 -11.98
N VAL A 242 -17.57 -12.05 -12.79
CA VAL A 242 -17.75 -13.49 -12.55
C VAL A 242 -17.13 -13.90 -11.22
N HIS A 243 -15.90 -13.45 -10.94
CA HIS A 243 -15.19 -13.72 -9.67
C HIS A 243 -16.00 -13.30 -8.45
N HIS A 244 -16.63 -12.12 -8.51
CA HIS A 244 -17.32 -11.53 -7.37
C HIS A 244 -18.75 -12.07 -7.20
N PHE A 245 -19.50 -12.27 -8.28
CA PHE A 245 -20.94 -12.55 -8.21
C PHE A 245 -21.33 -14.00 -8.55
N ILE A 246 -20.49 -14.77 -9.25
CA ILE A 246 -20.85 -16.10 -9.76
C ILE A 246 -20.02 -17.21 -9.10
N ILE A 247 -18.70 -17.17 -9.30
CA ILE A 247 -17.80 -18.25 -8.86
C ILE A 247 -16.43 -17.70 -8.53
N ASN A 248 -15.82 -18.20 -7.45
CA ASN A 248 -14.48 -17.79 -7.04
C ASN A 248 -13.40 -18.31 -8.01
N ILE A 249 -13.03 -17.49 -8.99
CA ILE A 249 -11.91 -17.71 -9.92
C ILE A 249 -10.65 -16.92 -9.52
N TYR A 250 -10.22 -17.06 -8.26
CA TYR A 250 -9.08 -16.32 -7.70
C TYR A 250 -7.81 -16.38 -8.56
N PHE A 251 -7.55 -17.49 -9.26
CA PHE A 251 -6.37 -17.63 -10.13
C PHE A 251 -6.32 -16.65 -11.31
N LEU A 252 -7.43 -16.02 -11.71
CA LEU A 252 -7.48 -14.96 -12.73
C LEU A 252 -7.62 -13.56 -12.12
N TYR A 253 -7.91 -13.46 -10.82
CA TYR A 253 -8.23 -12.21 -10.16
C TYR A 253 -7.08 -11.20 -10.22
N PRO A 254 -5.82 -11.53 -9.86
CA PRO A 254 -4.73 -10.54 -9.87
C PRO A 254 -4.43 -9.97 -11.26
N ILE A 255 -4.41 -10.81 -12.32
CA ILE A 255 -4.14 -10.34 -13.67
C ILE A 255 -5.31 -9.51 -14.24
N ALA A 256 -6.56 -9.89 -13.94
CA ALA A 256 -7.72 -9.11 -14.35
C ALA A 256 -7.76 -7.74 -13.66
N LEU A 257 -7.50 -7.70 -12.35
CA LEU A 257 -7.36 -6.44 -11.62
C LEU A 257 -6.22 -5.60 -12.21
N ALA A 258 -5.07 -6.21 -12.51
CA ALA A 258 -3.93 -5.51 -13.08
C ALA A 258 -4.24 -4.86 -14.42
N ILE A 259 -4.96 -5.55 -15.31
CA ILE A 259 -5.39 -5.00 -16.59
C ILE A 259 -6.25 -3.75 -16.38
N SER A 260 -7.25 -3.81 -15.51
CA SER A 260 -8.15 -2.69 -15.22
C SER A 260 -7.41 -1.49 -14.63
N ILE A 261 -6.52 -1.74 -13.66
CA ILE A 261 -5.76 -0.71 -12.96
C ILE A 261 -4.73 -0.04 -13.89
N ILE A 262 -3.97 -0.81 -14.67
CA ILE A 262 -2.97 -0.26 -15.59
C ILE A 262 -3.64 0.40 -16.81
N TYR A 263 -4.82 -0.08 -17.23
CA TYR A 263 -5.64 0.59 -18.24
C TYR A 263 -6.01 2.00 -17.76
N PHE A 264 -6.56 2.12 -16.54
CA PHE A 264 -6.91 3.42 -15.97
C PHE A 264 -5.69 4.34 -15.85
N ALA A 265 -4.56 3.80 -15.42
CA ALA A 265 -3.33 4.56 -15.23
C ALA A 265 -2.72 5.07 -16.55
N THR A 266 -2.83 4.31 -17.64
CA THR A 266 -2.02 4.59 -18.85
C THR A 266 -2.80 4.79 -20.15
N GLN A 267 -4.03 4.28 -20.25
CA GLN A 267 -4.84 4.32 -21.48
C GLN A 267 -6.09 5.18 -21.35
N PHE A 268 -6.63 5.32 -20.14
CA PHE A 268 -7.76 6.22 -19.92
C PHE A 268 -7.36 7.67 -20.19
N LYS A 269 -8.36 8.53 -20.45
CA LYS A 269 -8.14 9.96 -20.65
C LYS A 269 -7.31 10.50 -19.49
N TYR A 270 -6.26 11.26 -19.80
CA TYR A 270 -5.45 11.92 -18.79
C TYR A 270 -6.32 12.95 -18.04
N LEU A 271 -6.42 12.80 -16.72
CA LEU A 271 -7.30 13.61 -15.89
C LEU A 271 -6.61 14.77 -15.18
N GLY A 272 -5.28 14.90 -15.34
CA GLY A 272 -4.51 16.01 -14.79
C GLY A 272 -3.25 15.58 -14.05
N ASP A 273 -2.45 16.56 -13.68
CA ASP A 273 -1.18 16.35 -12.98
C ASP A 273 -1.40 16.40 -11.46
N PHE A 274 -1.87 15.28 -10.91
CA PHE A 274 -2.06 15.13 -9.47
C PHE A 274 -0.73 15.00 -8.71
N GLY A 275 0.40 14.83 -9.42
CA GLY A 275 1.75 14.84 -8.86
C GLY A 275 2.39 16.23 -8.82
N LYS A 276 1.80 17.25 -9.48
CA LYS A 276 2.35 18.61 -9.61
C LYS A 276 2.71 19.26 -8.27
N TYR A 277 1.88 19.03 -7.25
CA TYR A 277 2.07 19.62 -5.91
C TYR A 277 2.79 18.68 -4.94
N GLY A 278 3.28 17.54 -5.44
CA GLY A 278 3.90 16.49 -4.64
C GLY A 278 3.10 15.20 -4.60
N ASP A 279 3.76 14.13 -4.15
CA ASP A 279 3.05 12.87 -3.90
C ASP A 279 2.37 12.87 -2.54
N ILE A 280 1.23 13.57 -2.46
CA ILE A 280 0.43 13.65 -1.23
C ILE A 280 -0.15 12.28 -0.87
N SER A 281 -0.31 11.37 -1.84
CA SER A 281 -0.91 10.05 -1.63
C SER A 281 -0.13 9.22 -0.61
N PHE A 282 1.20 9.25 -0.65
CA PHE A 282 2.03 8.52 0.31
C PHE A 282 1.88 9.08 1.73
N GLY A 283 1.90 10.41 1.89
CA GLY A 283 1.63 11.06 3.17
C GLY A 283 0.28 10.66 3.75
N ILE A 284 -0.79 10.71 2.95
CA ILE A 284 -2.14 10.30 3.38
C ILE A 284 -2.11 8.85 3.86
N TYR A 285 -1.48 7.96 3.08
CA TYR A 285 -1.42 6.53 3.36
C TYR A 285 -0.64 6.16 4.63
N ILE A 286 0.43 6.88 4.98
CA ILE A 286 1.21 6.53 6.17
C ILE A 286 0.66 7.19 7.44
N TRP A 287 0.03 8.37 7.32
CA TRP A 287 -0.46 9.15 8.46
C TRP A 287 -1.93 8.88 8.81
N HIS A 288 -2.73 8.23 7.95
CA HIS A 288 -4.16 8.04 8.25
C HIS A 288 -4.40 7.23 9.51
N PHE A 289 -3.67 6.14 9.73
CA PHE A 289 -3.98 5.22 10.81
C PHE A 289 -3.77 5.86 12.19
N PRO A 290 -2.60 6.47 12.50
CA PRO A 290 -2.41 7.13 13.80
C PRO A 290 -3.38 8.29 14.03
N ILE A 291 -3.73 9.04 12.98
CA ILE A 291 -4.66 10.17 13.11
C ILE A 291 -6.07 9.67 13.38
N ILE A 292 -6.55 8.64 12.67
CA ILE A 292 -7.85 8.03 12.95
C ILE A 292 -7.87 7.50 14.39
N GLN A 293 -6.80 6.87 14.88
CA GLN A 293 -6.72 6.38 16.26
C GLN A 293 -6.89 7.49 17.30
N VAL A 294 -6.25 8.64 17.08
CA VAL A 294 -6.42 9.83 17.95
C VAL A 294 -7.87 10.34 17.90
N PHE A 295 -8.49 10.37 16.72
CA PHE A 295 -9.88 10.81 16.56
C PHE A 295 -10.86 9.89 17.27
N VAL A 296 -10.64 8.57 17.19
CA VAL A 296 -11.44 7.57 17.92
C VAL A 296 -11.24 7.73 19.43
N HIS A 297 -10.00 7.87 19.88
CA HIS A 297 -9.67 8.01 21.30
C HIS A 297 -10.34 9.23 21.96
N TYR A 298 -10.39 10.37 21.26
CA TYR A 298 -11.03 11.59 21.77
C TYR A 298 -12.50 11.74 21.36
N HIS A 299 -13.14 10.68 20.85
CA HIS A 299 -14.55 10.69 20.45
C HIS A 299 -14.90 11.81 19.44
N LEU A 300 -13.96 12.20 18.57
CA LEU A 300 -14.16 13.30 17.61
C LEU A 300 -15.19 12.97 16.51
N PHE A 301 -15.57 11.69 16.40
CA PHE A 301 -16.61 11.24 15.47
C PHE A 301 -18.01 11.19 16.06
N ASP A 302 -18.21 11.58 17.33
CA ASP A 302 -19.56 11.70 17.93
C ASP A 302 -20.44 12.62 17.09
N ASN A 303 -19.86 13.72 16.59
CA ASN A 303 -20.41 14.44 15.44
C ASN A 303 -19.67 13.98 14.17
N LEU A 304 -20.25 13.00 13.47
CA LEU A 304 -19.64 12.35 12.31
C LEU A 304 -19.21 13.34 11.22
N LEU A 305 -20.05 14.33 10.88
CA LEU A 305 -19.73 15.29 9.82
C LEU A 305 -18.51 16.14 10.21
N LEU A 306 -18.52 16.68 11.43
CA LEU A 306 -17.40 17.48 11.94
C LEU A 306 -16.12 16.64 12.04
N GLY A 307 -16.21 15.42 12.59
CA GLY A 307 -15.08 14.50 12.70
C GLY A 307 -14.47 14.18 11.33
N LEU A 308 -15.29 13.93 10.30
CA LEU A 308 -14.79 13.70 8.94
C LEU A 308 -14.14 14.93 8.31
N ILE A 309 -14.71 16.12 8.49
CA ILE A 309 -14.11 17.38 8.01
C ILE A 309 -12.75 17.60 8.67
N LEU A 310 -12.68 17.47 10.00
CA LEU A 310 -11.44 17.61 10.75
C LEU A 310 -10.40 16.55 10.36
N LEU A 311 -10.84 15.32 10.09
CA LEU A 311 -9.95 14.24 9.64
C LEU A 311 -9.33 14.58 8.29
N ILE A 312 -10.13 15.01 7.32
CA ILE A 312 -9.66 15.40 5.98
C ILE A 312 -8.68 16.56 6.08
N ILE A 313 -9.01 17.60 6.85
CA ILE A 313 -8.12 18.76 7.06
C ILE A 313 -6.80 18.32 7.70
N SER A 314 -6.86 17.48 8.73
CA SER A 314 -5.67 16.97 9.43
C SER A 314 -4.78 16.17 8.48
N LEU A 315 -5.37 15.26 7.68
CA LEU A 315 -4.64 14.42 6.74
C LEU A 315 -4.01 15.24 5.61
N LEU A 316 -4.75 16.18 5.02
CA LEU A 316 -4.19 17.05 3.98
C LEU A 316 -3.05 17.90 4.54
N THR A 317 -3.23 18.47 5.73
CA THR A 317 -2.21 19.31 6.39
C THR A 317 -0.96 18.50 6.66
N ILE A 318 -1.05 17.37 7.36
CA ILE A 318 0.13 16.57 7.71
C ILE A 318 0.82 15.99 6.47
N SER A 319 0.05 15.61 5.44
CA SER A 319 0.61 15.04 4.21
C SER A 319 1.35 16.11 3.40
N LEU A 320 0.83 17.34 3.36
CA LEU A 320 1.52 18.48 2.76
C LEU A 320 2.79 18.84 3.55
N LEU A 321 2.73 18.85 4.88
CA LEU A 321 3.90 19.09 5.73
C LEU A 321 4.96 17.99 5.52
N SER A 322 4.55 16.73 5.57
CA SER A 322 5.41 15.57 5.31
C SER A 322 6.11 15.69 3.97
N TRP A 323 5.35 16.01 2.92
CA TRP A 323 5.87 16.20 1.59
C TRP A 323 6.96 17.28 1.52
N HIS A 324 6.67 18.49 2.03
CA HIS A 324 7.55 19.64 1.89
C HIS A 324 8.78 19.59 2.80
N PHE A 325 8.63 19.09 4.02
CA PHE A 325 9.71 19.08 5.01
C PHE A 325 10.55 17.81 4.98
N ILE A 326 9.98 16.68 4.53
CA ILE A 326 10.65 15.39 4.56
C ILE A 326 10.86 14.90 3.14
N GLU A 327 9.80 14.40 2.49
CA GLU A 327 9.93 13.59 1.27
C GLU A 327 10.66 14.33 0.14
N LYS A 328 10.22 15.56 -0.17
CA LYS A 328 10.80 16.38 -1.24
C LYS A 328 12.31 16.63 -1.07
N ARG A 329 12.81 16.70 0.17
CA ARG A 329 14.23 16.99 0.46
C ARG A 329 15.15 15.82 0.16
N PHE A 330 14.67 14.59 0.35
CA PHE A 330 15.47 13.38 0.12
C PHE A 330 15.44 12.90 -1.33
N LEU A 331 14.41 13.29 -2.10
CA LEU A 331 14.30 12.97 -3.52
C LEU A 331 15.33 13.71 -4.38
N TYR A 332 15.85 13.00 -5.40
CA TYR A 332 16.70 13.60 -6.43
C TYR A 332 15.99 14.75 -7.14
N THR A 333 16.72 15.80 -7.49
CA THR A 333 16.22 16.96 -8.27
C THR A 333 15.62 16.56 -9.60
N THR A 334 16.07 15.44 -10.18
CA THR A 334 15.56 14.87 -11.43
C THR A 334 14.27 14.06 -11.28
N SER A 335 13.81 13.84 -10.05
CA SER A 335 12.55 13.13 -9.77
C SER A 335 11.36 13.84 -10.39
N HIS A 336 10.43 13.08 -10.96
CA HIS A 336 9.17 13.61 -11.52
C HIS A 336 8.42 14.45 -10.48
N TYR A 337 8.44 14.03 -9.21
CA TYR A 337 7.75 14.73 -8.13
C TYR A 337 8.38 16.07 -7.73
N ARG A 338 9.60 16.40 -8.20
CA ARG A 338 10.27 17.68 -7.92
C ARG A 338 10.23 18.67 -9.08
N ARG A 339 9.84 18.22 -10.27
CA ARG A 339 9.73 19.04 -11.48
C ARG A 339 8.34 19.65 -11.52
#